data_AF-U9UWG9-F1
#
_entry.id   AF-U9UWG9-F1
#
_cell.length_a   1.000
_cell.length_b   1.000
_cell.length_c   1.000
_cell.angle_alpha   90.00
_cell.angle_beta   90.00
_cell.angle_gamma   90.00
#
_symmetry.space_group_name_H-M   'P 1'
#
loop_
_entity.id
_entity.type
_entity.pdbx_description
1 polymer ?
#
loop_
_entity_poly.entity_id
_entity_poly.type
_entity_poly.pdbx_seq_one_letter_code
_entity_poly.pdbx_strand_id
1 'polypeptide(L)'
;MGTNLNNLNIPDKDTDTINTKNCYEPYTEELWRKECINSLERSAENGDKVAIFNLANRYRDGKGTEKNFKKAFYWYQKAAENGYEEAMN
;
A
#
# COMPACT_ATOMS: atom_id res chain seq x y z
N MET A 1 17.63 1.58 25.89
CA MET A 1 16.79 0.64 26.67
C MET A 1 15.95 -0.13 25.67
N GLY A 2 16.32 -1.36 25.37
CA GLY A 2 15.59 -2.19 24.41
C GLY A 2 14.34 -2.76 25.07
N THR A 3 13.18 -2.57 24.45
CA THR A 3 11.97 -3.30 24.81
C THR A 3 11.91 -4.59 24.00
N ASN A 4 12.00 -5.70 24.71
CA ASN A 4 11.87 -7.05 24.20
C ASN A 4 10.36 -7.32 23.96
N LEU A 5 9.99 -7.59 22.70
CA LEU A 5 8.60 -7.83 22.27
C LEU A 5 8.23 -9.33 22.26
N ASN A 6 8.95 -10.18 23.01
CA ASN A 6 8.66 -11.61 23.10
C ASN A 6 7.89 -11.94 24.39
N ASN A 7 6.56 -11.71 24.43
CA ASN A 7 5.57 -12.47 25.22
C ASN A 7 4.23 -11.74 25.45
N LEU A 8 3.53 -11.31 24.40
CA LEU A 8 2.09 -11.03 24.54
C LEU A 8 1.32 -11.84 23.49
N ASN A 9 0.96 -13.05 23.90
CA ASN A 9 -0.01 -13.90 23.23
C ASN A 9 -1.43 -13.47 23.65
N ILE A 10 -1.83 -12.26 23.25
CA ILE A 10 -3.21 -11.79 23.39
C ILE A 10 -3.87 -12.04 22.03
N PRO A 11 -4.86 -12.95 21.92
CA PRO A 11 -5.62 -13.10 20.70
C PRO A 11 -6.64 -11.96 20.65
N ASP A 12 -6.22 -10.79 20.16
CA ASP A 12 -7.11 -9.69 19.90
C ASP A 12 -7.89 -9.96 18.61
N LYS A 13 -9.21 -9.96 18.77
CA LYS A 13 -10.25 -10.26 17.78
C LYS A 13 -10.36 -9.18 16.69
N ASP A 14 -9.59 -8.11 16.85
CA ASP A 14 -9.47 -6.97 15.93
C ASP A 14 -8.08 -6.90 15.27
N THR A 15 -7.18 -7.84 15.56
CA THR A 15 -6.09 -8.17 14.64
C THR A 15 -6.66 -9.05 13.53
N ASP A 16 -7.62 -8.49 12.78
CA ASP A 16 -7.68 -8.78 11.36
C ASP A 16 -6.25 -8.64 10.90
N THR A 17 -5.71 -9.74 10.38
CA THR A 17 -4.42 -9.79 9.73
C THR A 17 -4.49 -8.66 8.71
N ILE A 18 -3.93 -7.49 9.05
CA ILE A 18 -4.14 -6.26 8.28
C ILE A 18 -3.80 -6.69 6.88
N ASN A 19 -4.82 -6.75 6.04
CA ASN A 19 -4.65 -7.13 4.66
C ASN A 19 -3.89 -5.94 4.09
N THR A 20 -2.56 -5.98 4.20
CA THR A 20 -1.61 -4.93 3.83
C THR A 20 -1.74 -4.53 2.36
N LYS A 21 -2.57 -5.28 1.61
CA LYS A 21 -3.00 -4.99 0.25
C LYS A 21 -3.99 -3.82 0.19
N ASN A 22 -4.87 -3.66 1.16
CA ASN A 22 -5.84 -2.58 1.22
C ASN A 22 -5.50 -1.66 2.38
N CYS A 23 -4.69 -0.62 2.11
CA CYS A 23 -4.46 0.46 3.05
C CYS A 23 -5.80 1.12 3.41
N TYR A 24 -6.42 0.66 4.48
CA TYR A 24 -7.60 1.27 5.07
C TYR A 24 -7.21 2.68 5.51
N GLU A 25 -8.09 3.66 5.31
CA GLU A 25 -7.86 5.06 5.73
C GLU A 25 -8.53 5.29 7.09
N PRO A 26 -7.88 4.98 8.24
CA PRO A 26 -8.31 5.58 9.49
C PRO A 26 -8.02 7.09 9.41
N TYR A 27 -8.97 7.89 9.89
CA TYR A 27 -9.07 9.32 9.60
C TYR A 27 -7.92 10.19 10.14
N THR A 28 -6.92 9.67 10.87
CA THR A 28 -6.15 10.53 11.80
C THR A 28 -4.62 10.43 11.84
N GLU A 29 -3.91 9.57 11.09
CA GLU A 29 -2.43 9.51 11.21
C GLU A 29 -1.71 9.64 9.86
N GLU A 30 -1.06 10.78 9.63
CA GLU A 30 -0.23 11.05 8.44
C GLU A 30 0.92 10.05 8.31
N LEU A 31 1.46 9.58 9.45
CA LEU A 31 2.52 8.58 9.51
C LEU A 31 2.07 7.24 8.89
N TRP A 32 0.88 6.77 9.25
CA TRP A 32 0.29 5.55 8.69
C TRP A 32 0.08 5.65 7.18
N ARG A 33 -0.22 6.85 6.67
CA ARG A 33 -0.36 7.08 5.23
C ARG A 33 0.97 6.96 4.49
N LYS A 34 2.06 7.50 5.04
CA LYS A 34 3.41 7.37 4.47
C LYS A 34 3.92 5.93 4.53
N GLU A 35 3.70 5.24 5.65
CA GLU A 35 4.08 3.84 5.80
C GLU A 35 3.31 2.92 4.84
N CYS A 36 2.03 3.19 4.61
CA CYS A 36 1.23 2.51 3.59
C CYS A 36 1.88 2.61 2.20
N ILE A 37 2.27 3.82 1.76
CA ILE A 37 2.90 4.00 0.44
C ILE A 37 4.19 3.20 0.35
N ASN A 38 5.05 3.24 1.38
CA ASN A 38 6.29 2.49 1.41
C ASN A 38 6.07 0.96 1.40
N SER A 39 4.97 0.48 1.99
CA SER A 39 4.59 -0.93 1.94
C SER A 39 4.09 -1.32 0.55
N LEU A 40 3.25 -0.48 -0.06
CA LEU A 40 2.75 -0.69 -1.43
C LEU A 40 3.88 -0.68 -2.45
N GLU A 41 4.87 0.20 -2.32
CA GLU A 41 6.05 0.23 -3.20
C GLU A 41 6.80 -1.10 -3.16
N ARG A 42 7.10 -1.62 -1.96
CA ARG A 42 7.78 -2.93 -1.81
C ARG A 42 6.97 -4.07 -2.42
N SER A 43 5.65 -4.10 -2.20
CA SER A 43 4.80 -5.15 -2.77
C SER A 43 4.66 -5.02 -4.29
N ALA A 44 4.56 -3.79 -4.81
CA ALA A 44 4.48 -3.51 -6.23
C ALA A 44 5.79 -3.79 -6.98
N GLU A 45 6.93 -3.66 -6.30
CA GLU A 45 8.23 -4.12 -6.79
C GLU A 45 8.29 -5.64 -6.94
N ASN A 46 7.66 -6.37 -6.01
CA ASN A 46 7.54 -7.83 -6.06
C ASN A 46 6.45 -8.34 -7.02
N GLY A 47 5.81 -7.46 -7.78
CA GLY A 47 4.79 -7.84 -8.76
C GLY A 47 3.41 -8.10 -8.16
N ASP A 48 3.14 -7.69 -6.92
CA ASP A 48 1.77 -7.75 -6.38
C ASP A 48 0.88 -6.78 -7.16
N LYS A 49 -0.01 -7.37 -7.95
CA LYS A 49 -0.91 -6.67 -8.86
C LYS A 49 -1.85 -5.68 -8.14
N VAL A 50 -2.35 -6.06 -6.96
CA VAL A 50 -3.22 -5.21 -6.14
C VAL A 50 -2.41 -4.02 -5.61
N ALA A 51 -1.17 -4.28 -5.18
CA ALA A 51 -0.29 -3.21 -4.71
C ALA A 51 0.07 -2.21 -5.82
N ILE A 52 0.37 -2.69 -7.03
CA ILE A 52 0.66 -1.82 -8.19
C ILE A 52 -0.53 -0.91 -8.49
N PHE A 53 -1.74 -1.46 -8.57
CA PHE A 53 -2.96 -0.68 -8.84
C PHE A 53 -3.25 0.34 -7.75
N ASN A 54 -3.16 -0.08 -6.47
CA ASN A 54 -3.40 0.80 -5.34
C ASN A 54 -2.36 1.94 -5.27
N LEU A 55 -1.08 1.64 -5.55
CA LEU A 55 -0.02 2.64 -5.58
C LEU A 55 -0.22 3.66 -6.71
N ALA A 56 -0.63 3.21 -7.90
CA ALA A 56 -0.94 4.09 -9.02
C ALA A 56 -2.09 5.06 -8.68
N ASN A 57 -3.16 4.58 -8.04
CA ASN A 57 -4.26 5.42 -7.57
C ASN A 57 -3.82 6.42 -6.49
N ARG A 58 -2.98 5.99 -5.53
CA ARG A 58 -2.46 6.88 -4.47
C ARG A 58 -1.67 8.05 -5.03
N TYR A 59 -0.81 7.81 -6.02
CA TYR A 59 -0.07 8.87 -6.70
C TYR A 59 -0.96 9.73 -7.61
N ARG A 60 -2.00 9.18 -8.25
CA ARG A 60 -2.97 9.96 -9.03
C ARG A 60 -3.75 10.94 -8.16
N ASP A 61 -4.12 10.51 -6.96
CA ASP A 61 -5.03 11.26 -6.08
C ASP A 61 -4.29 12.06 -4.99
N GLY A 62 -3.00 11.83 -4.79
CA GLY A 62 -2.22 12.46 -3.72
C GLY A 62 -2.62 11.97 -2.32
N LYS A 63 -3.04 10.71 -2.22
CA LYS A 63 -3.53 10.12 -0.98
C LYS A 63 -2.36 9.57 -0.16
N GLY A 64 -1.94 10.30 0.87
CA GLY A 64 -0.82 9.90 1.72
C GLY A 64 0.57 10.21 1.16
N THR A 65 0.61 10.88 0.00
CA THR A 65 1.80 11.35 -0.70
C THR A 65 1.41 12.53 -1.58
N GLU A 66 2.37 13.24 -2.16
CA GLU A 66 2.06 14.27 -3.13
C GLU A 66 1.48 13.66 -4.42
N LYS A 67 0.50 14.35 -4.99
CA LYS A 67 -0.08 13.98 -6.28
C LYS A 67 1.00 14.02 -7.36
N ASN A 68 1.22 12.88 -8.03
CA ASN A 68 2.27 12.72 -9.02
C ASN A 68 1.79 11.83 -10.18
N PHE A 69 1.33 12.47 -11.26
CA PHE A 69 0.85 11.78 -12.44
C PHE A 69 1.94 10.97 -13.18
N LYS A 70 3.20 11.42 -13.14
CA LYS A 70 4.31 10.68 -13.78
C LYS A 70 4.54 9.35 -13.09
N LYS A 71 4.57 9.35 -11.75
CA LYS A 71 4.67 8.10 -10.96
C LYS A 71 3.44 7.22 -11.11
N ALA A 72 2.24 7.80 -11.11
CA ALA A 72 1.02 7.04 -11.35
C ALA A 72 1.05 6.32 -12.72
N PHE A 73 1.43 7.04 -13.77
CA PHE A 73 1.56 6.48 -15.11
C PHE A 73 2.59 5.34 -15.18
N TYR A 74 3.76 5.53 -14.56
CA TYR A 74 4.79 4.47 -14.45
C TYR A 74 4.23 3.17 -13.83
N TRP A 75 3.49 3.28 -12.72
CA TRP A 75 2.91 2.10 -12.07
C TRP A 75 1.77 1.48 -12.88
N TYR A 76 0.95 2.27 -13.58
CA TYR A 76 -0.05 1.73 -14.52
C TYR A 76 0.59 0.98 -15.68
N GLN A 77 1.69 1.50 -16.26
CA GLN A 77 2.43 0.78 -17.30
C GLN A 77 2.96 -0.55 -16.79
N LYS A 78 3.55 -0.55 -15.59
CA LYS A 78 4.02 -1.78 -14.93
C LYS A 78 2.88 -2.77 -14.68
N ALA A 79 1.67 -2.30 -14.36
CA ALA A 79 0.49 -3.14 -14.21
C ALA A 79 0.09 -3.82 -15.54
N ALA A 80 0.09 -3.05 -16.63
CA ALA A 80 -0.19 -3.56 -17.97
C ALA A 80 0.86 -4.58 -18.43
N GLU A 81 2.14 -4.35 -18.16
CA GLU A 81 3.24 -5.28 -18.46
C GLU A 81 3.13 -6.60 -17.66
N ASN A 82 2.60 -6.57 -16.44
CA ASN A 82 2.37 -7.75 -15.61
C ASN A 82 1.03 -8.47 -15.90
N GLY A 83 0.36 -8.13 -17.00
CA GLY A 83 -0.90 -8.76 -17.40
C GLY A 83 -2.03 -8.53 -16.39
N TYR A 84 -2.07 -7.34 -15.77
CA TYR A 84 -3.24 -6.91 -15.01
C TYR A 84 -4.22 -6.24 -15.96
N GLU A 85 -5.07 -7.04 -16.60
CA GLU A 85 -6.06 -6.58 -17.58
C GLU A 85 -7.08 -5.60 -16.97
N GLU A 86 -7.29 -5.61 -15.65
CA GLU A 86 -8.13 -4.64 -14.93
C GLU A 86 -7.52 -3.23 -14.80
N ALA A 87 -6.21 -3.05 -15.06
CA ALA A 87 -5.57 -1.73 -14.94
C ALA A 87 -5.86 -0.78 -16.12
N MET A 88 -6.47 -1.27 -17.21
CA MET A 88 -6.69 -0.52 -18.46
C MET A 88 -8.16 -0.20 -18.78
N ASN A 89 -9.12 -0.52 -17.89
CA ASN A 89 -10.53 -0.19 -18.07
C ASN A 89 -10.96 1.06 -17.29
#